data_AF-A0A6L7G685-F1
#
_entry.id   AF-A0A6L7G685-F1
#
_cell.length_a   1.000
_cell.length_b   1.000
_cell.length_c   1.000
_cell.angle_alpha   90.00
_cell.angle_beta   90.00
_cell.angle_gamma   90.00
#
_symmetry.space_group_name_H-M   'P 1'
#
loop_
_entity.id
_entity.type
_entity.pdbx_description
1 polymer ?
#
loop_
_entity_poly.entity_id
_entity_poly.type
_entity_poly.pdbx_seq_one_letter_code
_entity_poly.pdbx_strand_id
1 'polypeptide(L)' 'MASFSSNVTAPRQSALGSFFAAVGAGLAAYMERRSRSEQIAKLQAKSDVELSKMGLKREEIPAYVFRDLFYV' A
#
# COMPACT_ATOMS: atom_id res chain seq x y z
N MET A 1 41.47 -14.00 -31.91
CA MET A 1 40.10 -14.05 -31.37
C MET A 1 39.79 -12.67 -30.80
N ALA A 2 38.79 -11.97 -31.34
CA ALA A 2 38.45 -10.61 -30.90
C ALA A 2 37.41 -10.68 -29.77
N SER A 3 37.78 -10.19 -28.59
CA SER A 3 36.90 -10.10 -27.42
C SER A 3 36.04 -8.84 -27.52
N PHE A 4 34.73 -8.99 -27.68
CA PHE A 4 33.78 -7.89 -27.52
C PHE A 4 33.60 -7.61 -26.02
N SER A 5 34.21 -6.54 -25.52
CA SER A 5 33.94 -6.02 -24.18
C SER A 5 32.71 -5.12 -24.24
N SER A 6 31.53 -5.69 -23.98
CA SER A 6 30.31 -4.92 -23.77
C SER A 6 30.38 -4.26 -22.39
N ASN A 7 30.88 -3.03 -22.33
CA ASN A 7 30.72 -2.18 -21.14
C ASN A 7 29.23 -1.86 -20.97
N VAL A 8 28.51 -2.68 -20.21
CA VAL A 8 27.18 -2.35 -19.71
C VAL A 8 27.38 -1.20 -18.74
N THR A 9 27.23 0.02 -19.25
CA THR A 9 27.09 1.21 -18.41
C THR A 9 25.84 0.97 -17.60
N ALA A 10 25.99 0.57 -16.33
CA ALA A 10 24.89 0.51 -15.39
C ALA A 10 24.11 1.83 -15.51
N PRO A 11 22.77 1.80 -15.67
CA PRO A 11 22.01 3.03 -15.79
C PRO A 11 22.31 3.85 -14.54
N ARG A 12 23.03 4.95 -14.73
CA ARG A 12 23.27 5.93 -13.69
C ARG A 12 21.89 6.42 -13.29
N GLN A 13 21.34 5.88 -12.20
CA GLN A 13 20.07 6.33 -11.64
C GLN A 13 20.20 7.83 -11.49
N SER A 14 19.59 8.59 -12.41
CA SER A 14 19.76 10.03 -12.39
C SER A 14 19.14 10.52 -11.09
N ALA A 15 19.72 11.56 -10.48
CA ALA A 15 19.17 12.13 -9.26
C ALA A 15 17.67 12.49 -9.42
N LEU A 16 17.24 12.84 -10.64
CA LEU A 16 15.83 13.00 -10.99
C LEU A 16 15.05 11.67 -10.95
N GLY A 17 15.57 10.59 -11.54
CA GLY A 17 14.94 9.28 -11.50
C GLY A 17 14.72 8.75 -10.08
N SER A 18 15.72 8.91 -9.20
CA SER A 18 15.59 8.56 -7.78
C SER A 18 14.58 9.44 -7.04
N PHE A 19 14.51 10.74 -7.37
CA PHE A 19 13.54 11.66 -6.78
C PHE A 19 12.09 11.25 -7.11
N PHE A 20 11.80 11.02 -8.39
CA PHE A 20 10.45 10.59 -8.80
C PHE A 20 10.08 9.20 -8.26
N ALA A 21 11.05 8.28 -8.17
CA ALA A 21 10.82 6.99 -7.53
C ALA A 21 10.45 7.12 -6.04
N ALA A 22 11.15 7.99 -5.30
CA ALA A 22 10.86 8.25 -3.89
C ALA A 22 9.49 8.94 -3.70
N VAL A 23 9.16 9.92 -4.54
CA VAL A 23 7.84 10.59 -4.53
C VAL A 23 6.71 9.61 -4.86
N GLY A 24 6.90 8.76 -5.88
CA GLY A 24 5.93 7.73 -6.26
C GLY A 24 5.69 6.70 -5.14
N ALA A 25 6.76 6.24 -4.49
CA ALA A 25 6.66 5.35 -3.33
C ALA A 25 5.93 6.01 -2.16
N GLY A 26 6.20 7.30 -1.89
CA GLY A 26 5.52 8.06 -0.85
C GLY A 26 4.02 8.27 -1.15
N LEU A 27 3.67 8.56 -2.39
CA LEU A 27 2.29 8.70 -2.85
C LEU A 27 1.52 7.37 -2.78
N ALA A 28 2.14 6.27 -3.19
CA ALA A 28 1.54 4.94 -3.08
C ALA A 28 1.25 4.57 -1.62
N ALA A 29 2.23 4.74 -0.73
CA ALA A 29 2.05 4.50 0.70
C ALA A 29 1.00 5.43 1.33
N TYR A 30 0.93 6.69 0.90
CA TYR A 30 -0.10 7.62 1.35
C TYR A 30 -1.51 7.22 0.87
N MET A 31 -1.65 6.83 -0.40
CA MET A 31 -2.90 6.36 -0.98
C MET A 31 -3.39 5.09 -0.28
N GLU A 32 -2.48 4.17 0.02
CA GLU A 32 -2.78 2.94 0.76
C GLU A 32 -3.24 3.23 2.19
N ARG A 33 -2.56 4.14 2.91
CA ARG A 33 -3.02 4.59 4.23
C ARG A 33 -4.39 5.27 4.18
N ARG A 34 -4.64 6.09 3.15
CA ARG A 34 -5.92 6.79 2.95
C ARG A 34 -7.04 5.81 2.63
N SER A 35 -6.79 4.77 1.83
CA SER A 35 -7.82 3.78 1.49
C SER A 35 -8.29 3.01 2.73
N ARG A 36 -7.37 2.65 3.63
CA ARG A 36 -7.71 1.95 4.89
C ARG A 36 -8.50 2.82 5.85
N SER A 37 -8.11 4.08 5.99
CA SER A 37 -8.85 5.02 6.85
C SER A 37 -10.25 5.30 6.29
N GLU A 38 -10.43 5.38 4.97
CA GLU A 38 -11.75 5.44 4.33
C GLU A 38 -12.57 4.15 4.56
N GLN A 39 -11.92 2.98 4.50
CA GLN A 39 -12.57 1.70 4.74
C GLN A 39 -13.06 1.57 6.19
N ILE A 40 -12.27 2.01 7.17
CA ILE A 40 -12.69 2.11 8.57
C ILE A 40 -13.87 3.07 8.70
N ALA A 41 -13.81 4.26 8.09
CA ALA A 41 -14.90 5.23 8.16
C ALA A 41 -16.21 4.67 7.56
N LYS A 42 -16.13 3.97 6.42
CA LYS A 42 -17.28 3.29 5.81
C LYS A 42 -17.88 2.21 6.70
N LEU A 43 -17.05 1.43 7.40
CA LEU A 43 -17.53 0.41 8.33
C LEU A 43 -18.10 1.04 9.61
N GLN A 44 -17.48 2.10 10.13
CA GLN A 44 -17.98 2.82 11.30
C GLN A 44 -19.30 3.56 11.02
N ALA A 45 -19.53 3.98 9.78
CA ALA A 45 -20.79 4.59 9.36
C ALA A 45 -21.96 3.59 9.29
N LYS A 46 -21.70 2.27 9.31
CA LYS A 46 -22.76 1.25 9.34
C LYS A 46 -23.38 1.14 10.74
N SER A 47 -24.64 0.72 10.77
CA SER A 47 -25.32 0.41 12.04
C SER A 47 -24.83 -0.93 12.62
N ASP A 48 -25.01 -1.14 13.93
CA ASP A 48 -24.59 -2.39 14.58
C ASP A 48 -25.36 -3.62 14.05
N VAL A 49 -26.59 -3.42 13.57
CA VAL A 49 -27.38 -4.47 12.90
C VAL A 49 -26.76 -4.86 11.56
N GLU A 50 -26.22 -3.90 10.80
CA GLU A 50 -25.53 -4.19 9.55
C GLU A 50 -24.16 -4.82 9.79
N LEU A 51 -23.42 -4.35 10.79
CA LEU A 51 -22.14 -4.95 11.19
C LEU A 51 -22.32 -6.40 11.63
N SER A 52 -23.33 -6.70 12.46
CA SER A 52 -23.64 -8.06 12.88
C SER A 52 -24.10 -8.98 11.74
N LYS A 53 -24.82 -8.47 10.73
CA LYS A 53 -25.12 -9.22 9.49
C LYS A 53 -23.86 -9.60 8.71
N MET A 54 -22.80 -8.79 8.80
CA MET A 54 -21.48 -9.10 8.23
C MET A 54 -20.63 -9.98 9.16
N GLY A 55 -21.14 -10.33 10.35
CA GLY A 55 -20.39 -11.08 11.35
C GLY A 55 -19.28 -10.27 12.01
N LEU A 56 -19.40 -8.94 12.05
CA LEU A 56 -18.37 -8.03 12.53
C LEU A 56 -18.86 -7.24 13.74
N LYS A 57 -18.03 -7.08 14.78
CA LYS A 57 -18.27 -6.10 15.84
C LYS A 57 -17.57 -4.78 15.56
N ARG A 58 -18.08 -3.69 16.12
CA ARG A 58 -17.53 -2.33 15.92
C ARG A 58 -16.08 -2.22 16.39
N GLU A 59 -15.72 -2.96 17.43
CA GLU A 59 -14.37 -3.10 17.98
C GLU A 59 -13.43 -4.01 17.15
N GLU A 60 -13.98 -4.87 16.30
CA GLU A 60 -13.21 -5.74 15.40
C GLU A 60 -12.93 -5.09 14.03
N ILE A 61 -13.50 -3.91 13.76
CA ILE A 61 -13.28 -3.16 12.50
C ILE A 61 -11.79 -2.97 12.19
N PRO A 62 -10.92 -2.53 13.13
CA PRO A 62 -9.49 -2.38 12.83
C PRO A 62 -8.84 -3.71 12.48
N ALA A 63 -9.12 -4.77 13.25
CA ALA A 63 -8.57 -6.11 12.98
C ALA A 63 -9.00 -6.63 11.59
N TYR A 64 -10.24 -6.38 11.20
CA TYR A 64 -10.77 -6.75 9.89
C TYR A 64 -10.17 -5.94 8.74
N VAL A 65 -9.96 -4.63 8.91
CA VAL A 65 -9.41 -3.75 7.87
C VAL A 65 -7.91 -3.99 7.66
N PHE A 66 -7.17 -4.38 8.70
CA PHE A 66 -5.72 -4.61 8.61
C PHE A 66 -5.32 -6.08 8.54
N ARG A 67 -6.27 -7.02 8.46
CA ARG A 67 -5.94 -8.47 8.47
C ARG A 67 -4.96 -8.88 7.39
N ASP A 68 -4.97 -8.21 6.25
CA ASP A 68 -4.08 -8.47 5.12
C ASP A 68 -2.63 -8.08 5.39
N LEU A 69 -2.36 -7.24 6.40
CA LEU A 69 -1.00 -6.91 6.84
C LEU A 69 -0.43 -7.95 7.81
N PHE A 70 -1.28 -8.75 8.46
CA PHE A 70 -0.88 -9.70 9.50
C PHE A 70 -0.70 -11.14 8.99
N TYR A 71 -1.01 -11.43 7.73
CA TYR A 71 -0.67 -12.70 7.10
C TYR A 71 0.78 -12.66 6.60
N VAL A 72 1.67 -13.34 7.34
CA VAL A 72 3.05 -13.69 6.93
C VAL A 72 3.06 -15.13 6.42
#